data_AF-A0AAV6FYS4-F1
#
_entry.id   AF-A0AAV6FYS4-F1
#
_cell.length_a   1.000
_cell.length_b   1.000
_cell.length_c   1.000
_cell.angle_alpha   90.00
_cell.angle_beta   90.00
_cell.angle_gamma   90.00
#
_symmetry.space_group_name_H-M   'P 1'
#
loop_
_entity.id
_entity.type
_entity.pdbx_description
1 polymer ?
#
loop_
_entity_poly.entity_id
_entity_poly.type
_entity_poly.pdbx_seq_one_letter_code
_entity_poly.pdbx_strand_id
1 'polypeptide(L)'
;MFQNEEIRERHQTAFVTVFWQSSMFVQVLALSGLTIQVQMAPEIQVYVSLPTEQNGTTTGLCGNFNGDSGDDFTTSSGIVENSAEPFALSWSLESCEPNINPLCINMDSEIFADEHCNQLRDPHGIFSFCHSHVPYDHYYQACLSKTCHCQSGLQSCLCVALGNYAKACASVGASLGDWRAAANCKFQ
;
A
#
# COMPACT_ATOMS: atom_id res chain seq x y z
N MET A 1 -6.12 -2.69 -20.38
CA MET A 1 -5.96 -3.37 -21.69
C MET A 1 -4.92 -4.46 -21.54
N PHE A 2 -5.09 -5.60 -22.21
CA PHE A 2 -4.04 -6.61 -22.37
C PHE A 2 -3.91 -6.87 -23.87
N GLN A 3 -2.72 -6.69 -24.44
CA GLN A 3 -2.49 -6.78 -25.90
C GLN A 3 -3.46 -5.91 -26.73
N ASN A 4 -3.73 -4.67 -26.29
CA ASN A 4 -4.69 -3.73 -26.90
C ASN A 4 -6.17 -4.15 -26.89
N GLU A 5 -6.55 -5.20 -26.16
CA GLU A 5 -7.96 -5.52 -25.93
C GLU A 5 -8.46 -5.00 -24.58
N GLU A 6 -9.70 -4.48 -24.57
CA GLU A 6 -10.41 -4.06 -23.38
C GLU A 6 -10.91 -5.29 -22.62
N ILE A 7 -10.46 -5.46 -21.37
CA ILE A 7 -10.95 -6.53 -20.49
C ILE A 7 -12.19 -6.02 -19.76
N ARG A 8 -13.37 -6.41 -20.27
CA ARG A 8 -14.65 -5.96 -19.69
C ARG A 8 -15.02 -6.70 -18.41
N GLU A 9 -14.74 -8.00 -18.34
CA GLU A 9 -15.06 -8.81 -17.15
C GLU A 9 -13.92 -9.77 -16.80
N ARG A 10 -13.53 -10.62 -17.76
CA ARG A 10 -12.49 -11.63 -17.57
C ARG A 10 -11.72 -11.86 -18.87
N HIS A 11 -10.42 -12.03 -18.74
CA HIS A 11 -9.51 -12.46 -19.79
C HIS A 11 -8.66 -13.61 -19.26
N GLN A 12 -8.47 -14.65 -20.06
CA GLN A 12 -7.74 -15.85 -19.63
C GLN A 12 -6.86 -16.36 -20.76
N THR A 13 -5.61 -16.66 -20.41
CA THR A 13 -4.62 -17.30 -21.27
C THR A 13 -4.14 -18.60 -20.61
N ALA A 14 -3.19 -19.29 -21.22
CA ALA A 14 -2.55 -20.47 -20.62
C ALA A 14 -1.73 -20.14 -19.35
N PHE A 15 -1.33 -18.88 -19.16
CA PHE A 15 -0.40 -18.49 -18.09
C PHE A 15 -1.00 -17.51 -17.09
N VAL A 16 -2.01 -16.74 -17.48
CA VAL A 16 -2.57 -15.65 -16.68
C VAL A 16 -4.08 -15.60 -16.83
N THR A 17 -4.77 -15.37 -15.71
CA THR A 17 -6.18 -14.98 -15.66
C THR A 17 -6.30 -13.58 -15.07
N VAL A 18 -7.00 -12.69 -15.75
CA VAL A 18 -7.28 -11.32 -15.30
C VAL A 18 -8.79 -11.14 -15.22
N PHE A 19 -9.32 -10.62 -14.13
CA PHE A 19 -10.76 -10.38 -14.02
C PHE A 19 -11.10 -9.28 -13.01
N TRP A 20 -12.26 -8.65 -13.19
CA TRP A 20 -12.85 -7.78 -12.18
C TRP A 20 -13.45 -8.64 -11.06
N GLN A 21 -12.90 -8.53 -9.85
CA GLN A 21 -13.45 -9.16 -8.65
C GLN A 21 -14.65 -8.38 -8.11
N SER A 22 -14.64 -7.06 -8.30
CA SER A 22 -15.74 -6.14 -7.98
C SER A 22 -15.57 -4.88 -8.83
N SER A 23 -16.47 -3.89 -8.69
CA SER A 23 -16.31 -2.59 -9.34
C SER A 23 -15.03 -1.83 -8.97
N MET A 24 -14.40 -2.17 -7.84
CA MET A 24 -13.21 -1.48 -7.33
C MET A 24 -11.92 -2.30 -7.43
N PHE A 25 -12.00 -3.59 -7.73
CA PHE A 25 -10.84 -4.49 -7.64
C PHE A 25 -10.70 -5.35 -8.89
N VAL A 26 -9.51 -5.29 -9.50
CA VAL A 26 -9.05 -6.20 -10.54
C VAL A 26 -8.10 -7.22 -9.92
N GLN A 27 -8.25 -8.48 -10.31
CA GLN A 27 -7.40 -9.59 -9.91
C GLN A 27 -6.62 -10.13 -11.10
N VAL A 28 -5.34 -10.42 -10.88
CA VAL A 28 -4.44 -11.10 -11.80
C VAL A 28 -3.90 -12.34 -11.10
N LEU A 29 -4.16 -13.50 -11.68
CA LEU A 29 -3.68 -14.78 -11.20
C LEU A 29 -2.73 -15.36 -12.26
N ALA A 30 -1.47 -15.56 -11.90
CA ALA A 30 -0.48 -16.19 -12.77
C ALA A 30 -0.27 -17.67 -12.41
N LEU A 31 0.12 -18.47 -13.41
CA LEU A 31 0.43 -19.89 -13.24
C LEU A 31 1.59 -20.13 -12.26
N SER A 32 2.49 -19.17 -12.11
CA SER A 32 3.58 -19.21 -11.13
C SER A 32 3.13 -19.13 -9.67
N GLY A 33 1.83 -18.89 -9.42
CA GLY A 33 1.28 -18.61 -8.09
C GLY A 33 1.36 -17.14 -7.68
N LEU A 34 2.00 -16.28 -8.49
CA LEU A 34 1.94 -14.83 -8.31
C LEU A 34 0.49 -14.33 -8.43
N THR A 35 0.06 -13.55 -7.45
CA THR A 35 -1.23 -12.84 -7.49
C THR A 35 -1.01 -11.35 -7.41
N ILE A 36 -1.70 -10.59 -8.26
CA ILE A 36 -1.74 -9.12 -8.19
C ILE A 36 -3.19 -8.70 -8.02
N GLN A 37 -3.47 -7.95 -6.96
CA GLN A 37 -4.75 -7.27 -6.77
C GLN A 37 -4.54 -5.77 -7.00
N VAL A 38 -5.27 -5.21 -7.95
CA VAL A 38 -5.28 -3.77 -8.23
C VAL A 38 -6.58 -3.19 -7.71
N GLN A 39 -6.49 -2.33 -6.70
CA GLN A 39 -7.59 -1.46 -6.32
C GLN A 39 -7.63 -0.30 -7.30
N MET A 40 -8.80 0.00 -7.87
CA MET A 40 -8.99 1.07 -8.86
C MET A 40 -9.54 2.36 -8.23
N ALA A 41 -10.32 2.23 -7.16
CA ALA A 41 -10.97 3.34 -6.47
C ALA A 41 -10.93 3.13 -4.93
N PRO A 42 -10.88 4.20 -4.12
CA PRO A 42 -10.84 5.62 -4.52
C PRO A 42 -9.48 6.05 -5.09
N GLU A 43 -8.46 5.22 -4.96
CA GLU A 43 -7.10 5.45 -5.47
C GLU A 43 -6.53 4.14 -5.98
N ILE A 44 -5.63 4.24 -6.97
CA ILE A 44 -4.93 3.08 -7.50
C ILE A 44 -3.95 2.55 -6.47
N GLN A 45 -4.12 1.30 -6.08
CA GLN A 45 -3.19 0.60 -5.17
C GLN A 45 -2.92 -0.80 -5.70
N VAL A 46 -1.67 -1.23 -5.63
CA VAL A 46 -1.24 -2.54 -6.13
C VAL A 46 -0.77 -3.38 -4.96
N TYR A 47 -1.32 -4.58 -4.86
CA TYR A 47 -0.95 -5.58 -3.87
C TYR A 47 -0.41 -6.80 -4.60
N VAL A 48 0.79 -7.20 -4.25
CA VAL A 48 1.49 -8.33 -4.87
C VAL A 48 1.70 -9.40 -3.80
N SER A 49 1.29 -10.63 -4.10
CA SER A 49 1.58 -11.78 -3.24
C SER A 49 2.29 -12.85 -4.04
N LEU A 50 3.29 -13.45 -3.41
CA LEU A 50 4.09 -14.53 -3.95
C LEU A 50 3.97 -15.76 -3.06
N PRO A 51 3.98 -16.97 -3.65
CA PRO A 51 4.01 -18.20 -2.87
C PRO A 51 5.41 -18.38 -2.28
N THR A 52 5.50 -19.01 -1.10
CA THR A 52 6.75 -19.16 -0.32
C THR A 52 7.86 -19.89 -1.06
N GLU A 53 7.51 -20.69 -2.07
CA GLU A 53 8.41 -21.41 -2.95
C GLU A 53 9.26 -20.47 -3.84
N GLN A 54 8.88 -19.19 -3.94
CA GLN A 54 9.62 -18.15 -4.64
C GLN A 54 10.61 -17.39 -3.75
N ASN A 55 10.90 -17.89 -2.54
CA ASN A 55 11.86 -17.26 -1.63
C ASN A 55 13.21 -17.00 -2.33
N GLY A 56 13.71 -15.77 -2.21
CA GLY A 56 15.01 -15.36 -2.75
C GLY A 56 15.04 -15.18 -4.27
N THR A 57 13.89 -15.25 -4.98
CA THR A 57 13.86 -15.14 -6.45
C THR A 57 13.53 -13.74 -6.96
N THR A 58 13.15 -12.81 -6.08
CA THR A 58 12.74 -11.47 -6.48
C THR A 58 13.90 -10.48 -6.50
N THR A 59 13.74 -9.45 -7.31
CA THR A 59 14.57 -8.24 -7.27
C THR A 59 13.68 -7.05 -7.58
N GLY A 60 13.87 -5.92 -6.93
CA GLY A 60 13.12 -4.70 -7.19
C GLY A 60 12.76 -3.96 -5.91
N LEU A 61 11.79 -3.04 -6.01
CA LEU A 61 11.34 -2.20 -4.90
C LEU A 61 10.69 -2.98 -3.73
N CYS A 62 10.30 -4.23 -3.95
CA CYS A 62 9.75 -5.12 -2.91
C CYS A 62 10.82 -6.04 -2.27
N GLY A 63 12.10 -5.78 -2.52
CA GLY A 63 13.20 -6.56 -1.96
C GLY A 63 13.43 -7.91 -2.67
N ASN A 64 14.18 -8.79 -2.00
CA ASN A 64 14.62 -10.08 -2.55
C ASN A 64 13.81 -11.28 -2.04
N PHE A 65 12.87 -11.05 -1.11
CA PHE A 65 11.97 -12.07 -0.55
C PHE A 65 12.70 -13.27 0.06
N ASN A 66 13.86 -13.05 0.69
CA ASN A 66 14.62 -14.12 1.37
C ASN A 66 14.23 -14.28 2.86
N GLY A 67 13.51 -13.32 3.44
CA GLY A 67 13.10 -13.29 4.85
C GLY A 67 14.03 -12.49 5.77
N ASP A 68 15.06 -11.83 5.24
CA ASP A 68 15.95 -10.91 5.93
C ASP A 68 15.69 -9.47 5.47
N SER A 69 15.10 -8.64 6.33
CA SER A 69 14.86 -7.24 6.00
C SER A 69 16.14 -6.39 5.94
N GLY A 70 17.29 -6.93 6.38
CA GLY A 70 18.57 -6.23 6.41
C GLY A 70 19.18 -5.98 5.03
N ASP A 71 18.77 -6.75 4.02
CA ASP A 71 19.26 -6.62 2.64
C ASP A 71 18.16 -6.25 1.63
N ASP A 72 16.94 -5.95 2.08
CA ASP A 72 15.84 -5.55 1.20
C ASP A 72 16.14 -4.25 0.42
N PHE A 73 17.01 -3.39 0.95
CA PHE A 73 17.53 -2.20 0.26
C PHE A 73 18.71 -2.51 -0.67
N THR A 74 18.71 -3.68 -1.30
CA THR A 74 19.64 -4.02 -2.38
C THR A 74 19.26 -3.28 -3.68
N THR A 75 20.16 -2.45 -4.17
CA THR A 75 20.00 -1.64 -5.38
C THR A 75 20.00 -2.49 -6.65
N SER A 76 19.62 -1.89 -7.78
CA SER A 76 19.70 -2.51 -9.10
C SER A 76 21.11 -2.94 -9.52
N SER A 77 22.16 -2.41 -8.87
CA SER A 77 23.56 -2.80 -9.08
C SER A 77 24.07 -3.84 -8.08
N GLY A 78 23.22 -4.29 -7.15
CA GLY A 78 23.56 -5.31 -6.13
C GLY A 78 24.25 -4.75 -4.89
N ILE A 79 24.18 -3.44 -4.65
CA ILE A 79 24.76 -2.78 -3.46
C ILE A 79 23.65 -2.61 -2.42
N VAL A 80 23.92 -2.92 -1.15
CA VAL A 80 22.98 -2.68 -0.05
C VAL A 80 23.11 -1.24 0.43
N GLU A 81 22.02 -0.48 0.34
CA GLU A 81 21.92 0.88 0.84
C GLU A 81 21.36 0.91 2.27
N ASN A 82 21.64 1.99 3.01
CA ASN A 82 21.17 2.18 4.39
C ASN A 82 19.88 3.02 4.49
N SER A 83 19.37 3.51 3.36
CA SER A 83 18.21 4.40 3.31
C SER A 83 17.37 4.12 2.07
N ALA A 84 16.07 4.39 2.20
CA ALA A 84 15.09 4.04 1.17
C ALA A 84 15.25 4.85 -0.12
N GLU A 85 15.72 6.10 -0.04
CA GLU A 85 15.84 7.01 -1.18
C GLU A 85 16.87 6.54 -2.22
N PRO A 86 18.17 6.33 -1.89
CA PRO A 86 19.14 5.83 -2.87
C PRO A 86 18.78 4.44 -3.38
N PHE A 87 18.22 3.58 -2.52
CA PHE A 87 17.66 2.29 -2.92
C PHE A 87 16.58 2.45 -4.01
N ALA A 88 15.54 3.25 -3.75
CA ALA A 88 14.43 3.40 -4.68
C ALA A 88 14.85 4.08 -5.99
N LEU A 89 15.72 5.10 -5.91
CA LEU A 89 16.25 5.79 -7.10
C LEU A 89 17.05 4.86 -8.00
N SER A 90 17.76 3.87 -7.44
CA SER A 90 18.52 2.89 -8.24
C SER A 90 17.64 2.04 -9.16
N TRP A 91 16.36 1.86 -8.81
CA TRP A 91 15.38 1.08 -9.58
C TRP A 91 14.57 1.93 -10.57
N SER A 92 14.86 3.23 -10.69
CA SER A 92 14.17 4.09 -11.64
C SER A 92 14.52 3.76 -13.09
N LEU A 93 13.53 3.79 -13.98
CA LEU A 93 13.71 3.62 -15.43
C LEU A 93 14.03 4.94 -16.14
N GLU A 94 13.75 6.07 -15.50
CA GLU A 94 13.98 7.42 -16.02
C GLU A 94 14.67 8.30 -14.96
N SER A 95 15.16 9.47 -15.35
CA SER A 95 15.70 10.44 -14.39
C SER A 95 14.57 10.95 -13.50
N CYS A 96 14.57 10.56 -12.23
CA CYS A 96 13.72 11.13 -11.20
C CYS A 96 14.49 12.22 -10.46
N GLU A 97 13.94 13.42 -10.43
CA GLU A 97 14.47 14.48 -9.56
C GLU A 97 14.14 14.15 -8.09
N PRO A 98 15.08 14.35 -7.15
CA PRO A 98 14.81 14.21 -5.73
C PRO A 98 13.65 15.11 -5.34
N ASN A 99 12.60 14.52 -4.76
CA ASN A 99 11.43 15.29 -4.38
C ASN A 99 11.64 15.89 -2.99
N ILE A 100 12.16 17.12 -2.93
CA ILE A 100 12.21 17.90 -1.68
C ILE A 100 10.81 18.47 -1.44
N ASN A 101 9.89 17.64 -0.97
CA ASN A 101 8.58 18.12 -0.54
C ASN A 101 8.71 18.83 0.82
N PRO A 102 7.96 19.92 1.04
CA PRO A 102 7.77 20.45 2.39
C PRO A 102 7.18 19.36 3.28
N LEU A 103 7.42 19.41 4.59
CA LEU A 103 6.86 18.43 5.55
C LEU A 103 5.34 18.24 5.40
N CYS A 104 4.64 19.33 5.06
CA CYS A 104 3.20 19.45 4.94
C CYS A 104 2.83 20.55 3.95
N ILE A 105 1.68 20.44 3.28
CA ILE A 105 1.23 21.45 2.30
C ILE A 105 0.82 22.77 2.97
N ASN A 106 0.27 22.72 4.19
CA ASN A 106 -0.06 23.86 5.03
C ASN A 106 -0.31 23.41 6.49
N MET A 107 -0.46 24.37 7.40
CA MET A 107 -0.68 24.15 8.83
C MET A 107 -2.03 23.47 9.14
N ASP A 108 -3.09 23.78 8.39
CA ASP A 108 -4.40 23.17 8.62
C ASP A 108 -4.38 21.66 8.31
N SER A 109 -3.69 21.28 7.22
CA SER A 109 -3.47 19.87 6.87
C SER A 109 -2.61 19.15 7.90
N GLU A 110 -1.62 19.82 8.49
CA GLU A 110 -0.77 19.28 9.55
C GLU A 110 -1.56 18.99 10.83
N ILE A 111 -2.32 19.98 11.31
CA ILE A 111 -3.19 19.84 12.48
C ILE A 111 -4.21 18.72 12.25
N PHE A 112 -4.87 18.73 11.09
CA PHE A 112 -5.85 17.69 10.74
C PHE A 112 -5.23 16.29 10.73
N ALA A 113 -4.05 16.14 10.12
CA ALA A 113 -3.33 14.87 10.06
C ALA A 113 -2.96 14.36 11.46
N ASP A 114 -2.38 15.22 12.31
CA ASP A 114 -2.02 14.83 13.68
C ASP A 114 -3.25 14.38 14.48
N GLU A 115 -4.32 15.19 14.49
CA GLU A 115 -5.54 14.89 15.21
C GLU A 115 -6.18 13.56 14.78
N HIS A 116 -6.28 13.32 13.47
CA HIS A 116 -7.07 12.21 12.95
C HIS A 116 -6.29 10.91 12.76
N CYS A 117 -4.98 10.98 12.46
CA CYS A 117 -4.14 9.78 12.38
C CYS A 117 -3.87 9.14 13.75
N ASN A 118 -4.02 9.91 14.84
CA ASN A 118 -3.90 9.41 16.22
C ASN A 118 -4.84 8.24 16.54
N GLN A 119 -5.95 8.09 15.80
CA GLN A 119 -6.85 6.93 15.91
C GLN A 119 -6.14 5.58 15.70
N LEU A 120 -5.07 5.54 14.91
CA LEU A 120 -4.27 4.32 14.71
C LEU A 120 -3.50 3.92 15.97
N ARG A 121 -3.17 4.86 16.85
CA ARG A 121 -2.38 4.63 18.07
C ARG A 121 -3.24 4.49 19.32
N ASP A 122 -4.52 4.83 19.25
CA ASP A 122 -5.42 4.78 20.40
C ASP A 122 -5.56 3.32 20.90
N PRO A 123 -5.08 3.00 22.11
CA PRO A 123 -5.12 1.65 22.66
C PRO A 123 -6.55 1.18 23.00
N HIS A 124 -7.53 2.09 22.97
CA HIS A 124 -8.94 1.81 23.23
C HIS A 124 -9.81 2.04 21.99
N GLY A 125 -9.22 2.48 20.88
CA GLY A 125 -9.91 2.75 19.63
C GLY A 125 -10.20 1.48 18.83
N ILE A 126 -10.98 1.62 17.75
CA ILE A 126 -11.38 0.48 16.89
C ILE A 126 -10.18 -0.26 16.27
N PHE A 127 -9.06 0.44 16.05
CA PHE A 127 -7.84 -0.12 15.48
C PHE A 127 -6.99 -0.90 16.49
N SER A 128 -7.22 -0.73 17.80
CA SER A 128 -6.44 -1.37 18.87
C SER A 128 -6.43 -2.89 18.80
N PHE A 129 -7.54 -3.48 18.33
CA PHE A 129 -7.65 -4.93 18.13
C PHE A 129 -6.53 -5.49 17.24
N CYS A 130 -6.10 -4.73 16.24
CA CYS A 130 -5.08 -5.15 15.29
C CYS A 130 -3.64 -4.91 15.76
N HIS A 131 -3.42 -4.13 16.82
CA HIS A 131 -2.07 -3.77 17.29
C HIS A 131 -1.20 -4.99 17.62
N SER A 132 -1.81 -6.08 18.10
CA SER A 132 -1.12 -7.34 18.40
C SER A 132 -0.77 -8.18 17.16
N HIS A 133 -1.32 -7.83 15.99
CA HIS A 133 -1.15 -8.56 14.74
C HIS A 133 -0.31 -7.78 13.72
N VAL A 134 -0.46 -6.46 13.66
CA VAL A 134 0.23 -5.57 12.72
C VAL A 134 0.72 -4.33 13.47
N PRO A 135 2.04 -4.08 13.53
CA PRO A 135 2.61 -2.85 14.09
C PRO A 135 2.07 -1.61 13.37
N TYR A 136 1.56 -0.64 14.10
CA TYR A 136 0.92 0.54 13.50
C TYR A 136 1.90 1.67 13.16
N ASP A 137 3.14 1.67 13.65
CA ASP A 137 4.05 2.82 13.57
C ASP A 137 4.27 3.31 12.13
N HIS A 138 4.56 2.39 11.21
CA HIS A 138 4.72 2.72 9.79
C HIS A 138 3.42 3.23 9.16
N TYR A 139 2.26 2.69 9.53
CA TYR A 139 0.96 3.13 9.03
C TYR A 139 0.57 4.50 9.58
N TYR A 140 0.93 4.81 10.82
CA TYR A 140 0.75 6.12 11.43
C TYR A 140 1.58 7.19 10.71
N GLN A 141 2.87 6.93 10.47
CA GLN A 141 3.73 7.85 9.71
C GLN A 141 3.25 8.03 8.26
N ALA A 142 2.81 6.95 7.61
CA ALA A 142 2.22 7.01 6.29
C ALA A 142 0.89 7.80 6.28
N CYS A 143 0.08 7.68 7.34
CA CYS A 143 -1.14 8.46 7.51
C CYS A 143 -0.86 9.96 7.63
N LEU A 144 0.11 10.34 8.48
CA LEU A 144 0.54 11.72 8.61
C LEU A 144 0.99 12.26 7.26
N SER A 145 1.95 11.58 6.62
CA SER A 145 2.49 11.99 5.33
C SER A 145 1.40 12.14 4.26
N LYS A 146 0.53 11.14 4.10
CA LYS A 146 -0.52 11.15 3.07
C LYS A 146 -1.54 12.26 3.30
N THR A 147 -1.98 12.42 4.54
CA THR A 147 -2.99 13.43 4.88
C THR A 147 -2.39 14.83 4.77
N CYS A 148 -1.13 15.01 5.16
CA CYS A 148 -0.49 16.32 5.11
C CYS A 148 -0.16 16.82 3.71
N HIS A 149 0.07 15.91 2.77
CA HIS A 149 0.32 16.23 1.35
C HIS A 149 -0.97 16.19 0.50
N CYS A 150 -2.13 16.01 1.12
CA CYS A 150 -3.39 15.93 0.41
C CYS A 150 -3.74 17.28 -0.20
N GLN A 151 -3.85 17.34 -1.54
CA GLN A 151 -4.17 18.58 -2.26
C GLN A 151 -5.63 19.01 -2.08
N SER A 152 -6.55 18.06 -1.93
CA SER A 152 -7.96 18.33 -1.68
C SER A 152 -8.65 17.12 -1.02
N GLY A 153 -9.64 17.38 -0.19
CA GLY A 153 -10.40 16.31 0.48
C GLY A 153 -9.58 15.59 1.55
N LEU A 154 -9.12 16.31 2.59
CA LEU A 154 -8.35 15.75 3.70
C LEU A 154 -8.96 14.47 4.29
N GLN A 155 -10.29 14.47 4.49
CA GLN A 155 -11.02 13.29 4.95
C GLN A 155 -10.86 12.10 4.00
N SER A 156 -10.83 12.31 2.68
CA SER A 156 -10.63 11.23 1.71
C SER A 156 -9.22 10.63 1.81
N CYS A 157 -8.18 11.48 1.85
CA CYS A 157 -6.79 11.03 2.02
C CYS A 157 -6.58 10.28 3.35
N LEU A 158 -7.15 10.79 4.44
CA LEU A 158 -7.18 10.12 5.74
C LEU A 158 -7.82 8.73 5.61
N CYS A 159 -9.00 8.64 4.98
CA CYS A 159 -9.72 7.38 4.84
C CYS A 159 -8.97 6.35 3.98
N VAL A 160 -8.20 6.79 2.99
CA VAL A 160 -7.29 5.88 2.27
C VAL A 160 -6.18 5.38 3.19
N ALA A 161 -5.54 6.27 3.96
CA ALA A 161 -4.49 5.87 4.89
C ALA A 161 -4.97 4.89 5.98
N LEU A 162 -6.11 5.18 6.62
CA LEU A 162 -6.73 4.29 7.60
C LEU A 162 -7.16 2.97 6.96
N GLY A 163 -7.66 3.01 5.72
CA GLY A 163 -8.03 1.84 4.94
C GLY A 163 -6.85 0.90 4.68
N ASN A 164 -5.64 1.43 4.51
CA ASN A 164 -4.43 0.62 4.32
C ASN A 164 -4.12 -0.21 5.58
N TYR A 165 -4.24 0.38 6.77
CA TYR A 165 -4.05 -0.37 8.02
C TYR A 165 -5.16 -1.41 8.20
N ALA A 166 -6.42 -1.03 7.99
CA ALA A 166 -7.55 -1.96 8.06
C ALA A 166 -7.40 -3.15 7.10
N LYS A 167 -6.88 -2.93 5.90
CA LYS A 167 -6.60 -3.99 4.92
C LYS A 167 -5.48 -4.93 5.40
N ALA A 168 -4.41 -4.38 5.96
CA ALA A 168 -3.32 -5.18 6.54
C ALA A 168 -3.80 -6.05 7.71
N CYS A 169 -4.68 -5.52 8.55
CA CYS A 169 -5.34 -6.28 9.60
C CYS A 169 -6.15 -7.44 9.02
N ALA A 170 -6.98 -7.16 8.00
CA ALA A 170 -7.79 -8.18 7.35
C ALA A 170 -6.94 -9.28 6.67
N SER A 171 -5.76 -8.94 6.12
CA SER A 171 -4.89 -9.93 5.46
C SER A 171 -4.27 -10.94 6.43
N VAL A 172 -4.19 -10.61 7.72
CA VAL A 172 -3.76 -11.53 8.78
C VAL A 172 -4.92 -12.10 9.59
N GLY A 173 -6.16 -11.94 9.10
CA GLY A 173 -7.37 -12.45 9.74
C GLY A 173 -7.90 -11.60 10.90
N ALA A 174 -7.26 -10.47 11.21
CA ALA A 174 -7.73 -9.53 12.22
C ALA A 174 -8.79 -8.60 11.63
N SER A 175 -10.05 -9.03 11.64
CA SER A 175 -11.15 -8.19 11.15
C SER A 175 -11.46 -7.08 12.14
N LEU A 176 -11.18 -5.84 11.76
CA LEU A 176 -11.74 -4.68 12.42
C LEU A 176 -13.26 -4.66 12.25
N GLY A 177 -13.99 -4.08 13.21
CA GLY A 177 -15.42 -3.80 13.08
C GLY A 177 -15.69 -2.74 12.01
N ASP A 178 -16.76 -1.95 12.20
CA ASP A 178 -17.07 -0.84 11.29
C ASP A 178 -16.15 0.37 11.54
N TRP A 179 -14.87 0.21 11.23
CA TRP A 179 -13.85 1.26 11.34
C TRP A 179 -14.17 2.46 10.45
N ARG A 180 -14.92 2.22 9.35
CA ARG A 180 -15.37 3.28 8.44
C ARG A 180 -16.35 4.20 9.12
N ALA A 181 -17.35 3.67 9.82
CA ALA A 181 -18.25 4.49 10.63
C ALA A 181 -17.50 5.22 11.75
N ALA A 182 -16.61 4.53 12.47
CA ALA A 182 -15.83 5.12 13.56
C ALA A 182 -14.95 6.30 13.10
N ALA A 183 -14.32 6.19 11.92
CA ALA A 183 -13.45 7.21 11.35
C ALA A 183 -14.17 8.21 10.42
N ASN A 184 -15.51 8.15 10.32
CA ASN A 184 -16.32 8.97 9.41
C ASN A 184 -15.89 8.85 7.92
N CYS A 185 -15.54 7.63 7.51
CA CYS A 185 -15.12 7.28 6.15
C CYS A 185 -16.28 6.67 5.37
N LYS A 186 -16.94 7.47 4.54
CA LYS A 186 -18.05 7.00 3.70
C LYS A 186 -17.54 6.20 2.50
N PHE A 187 -18.33 5.22 2.06
CA PHE A 187 -18.14 4.63 0.73
C PHE A 187 -18.43 5.72 -0.30
N GLN A 188 -17.48 5.95 -1.21
CA GLN A 188 -17.59 6.93 -2.28
C GLN A 188 -17.89 6.22 -3.59
#